data_AF-A0A7Z1CXL7-F1
#
_entry.id   AF-A0A7Z1CXL7-F1
#
_cell.length_a   1.000
_cell.length_b   1.000
_cell.length_c   1.000
_cell.angle_alpha   90.00
_cell.angle_beta   90.00
_cell.angle_gamma   90.00
#
_symmetry.space_group_name_H-M   'P 1'
#
loop_
_entity.id
_entity.type
_entity.pdbx_description
1 polymer ?
#
loop_
_entity_poly.entity_id
_entity_poly.type
_entity_poly.pdbx_seq_one_letter_code
_entity_poly.pdbx_strand_id
1 'polypeptide(L)'
;MIRIAFLITNKFLEIDSTTLAGYDFSGMNLHRATLNGYCLDGAKFEKTHLRNVMIQHTSTRNAVFHNAALMNAILNNSDFTGSDCSNSRSIGENFKAIDNHGKDIINGKGLSNVCKIHDNV
;
A
#
# COMPACT_ATOMS: atom_id res chain seq x y z
N MET A 1 4.08 15.74 13.23
CA MET A 1 3.26 15.98 12.02
C MET A 1 3.89 15.28 10.83
N ILE A 2 3.12 14.37 10.22
CA ILE A 2 3.47 13.68 8.99
C ILE A 2 2.70 14.34 7.83
N ARG A 3 3.34 14.41 6.66
CA ARG A 3 2.74 15.01 5.46
C ARG A 3 2.77 14.02 4.31
N ILE A 4 1.59 13.72 3.76
CA ILE A 4 1.43 12.85 2.60
C ILE A 4 1.16 13.74 1.39
N ALA A 5 2.03 13.69 0.39
CA ALA A 5 1.94 14.51 -0.80
C ALA A 5 1.05 13.86 -1.88
N PHE A 6 0.34 14.69 -2.64
CA PHE A 6 -0.39 14.29 -3.84
C PHE A 6 0.30 14.87 -5.08
N LEU A 7 0.90 14.02 -5.91
CA LEU A 7 1.88 14.40 -6.94
C LEU A 7 1.41 15.40 -8.01
N ILE A 8 0.10 15.64 -8.13
CA ILE A 8 -0.48 16.40 -9.23
C ILE A 8 -1.10 17.71 -8.76
N THR A 9 -1.58 17.72 -7.52
CA THR A 9 -2.38 18.83 -7.01
C THR A 9 -1.59 19.77 -6.11
N ASN A 10 -0.30 19.48 -5.84
CA ASN A 10 0.52 20.16 -4.83
C ASN A 10 -0.17 20.23 -3.46
N LYS A 11 -1.07 19.27 -3.18
CA LYS A 11 -1.79 19.17 -1.91
C LYS A 11 -1.05 18.22 -0.99
N PHE A 12 -1.25 18.45 0.31
CA PHE A 12 -0.78 17.56 1.36
C PHE A 12 -1.97 17.16 2.22
N LEU A 13 -1.98 15.89 2.62
CA LEU A 13 -2.73 15.45 3.78
C LEU A 13 -1.81 15.59 4.98
N GLU A 14 -2.21 16.42 5.94
CA GLU A 14 -1.49 16.61 7.20
C GLU A 14 -2.07 15.66 8.24
N ILE A 15 -1.19 14.89 8.88
CA ILE A 15 -1.54 13.95 9.93
C ILE A 15 -0.82 14.39 11.20
N ASP A 16 -1.59 14.69 12.23
CA ASP A 16 -1.06 15.01 13.56
C ASP A 16 -0.71 13.73 14.33
N SER A 17 0.28 13.01 13.79
CA SER A 17 0.88 11.85 14.41
C SER A 17 2.40 11.91 14.22
N THR A 18 3.10 11.14 15.03
CA THR A 18 4.54 10.88 14.91
C THR A 18 4.83 9.60 14.14
N THR A 19 3.81 8.75 13.91
CA THR A 19 3.92 7.48 13.18
C THR A 19 2.67 7.19 12.35
N LEU A 20 2.81 6.41 11.27
CA LEU A 20 1.70 5.85 10.51
C LEU A 20 1.46 4.36 10.81
N ALA A 21 2.25 3.74 11.69
CA ALA A 21 2.02 2.37 12.12
C ALA A 21 0.67 2.28 12.86
N GLY A 22 -0.17 1.33 12.47
CA GLY A 22 -1.53 1.16 12.99
C GLY A 22 -2.51 2.28 12.60
N TYR A 23 -2.09 3.25 11.78
CA TYR A 23 -2.94 4.39 11.43
C TYR A 23 -4.13 3.96 10.56
N ASP A 24 -5.27 4.58 10.79
CA ASP A 24 -6.51 4.26 10.09
C ASP A 24 -6.73 5.21 8.89
N PHE A 25 -6.52 4.68 7.68
CA PHE A 25 -6.81 5.34 6.40
C PHE A 25 -8.11 4.85 5.77
N SER A 26 -8.95 4.13 6.51
CA SER A 26 -10.13 3.47 5.95
C SER A 26 -11.09 4.46 5.31
N GLY A 27 -11.54 4.14 4.09
CA GLY A 27 -12.44 4.98 3.29
C GLY A 27 -11.82 6.28 2.74
N MET A 28 -10.54 6.56 3.00
CA MET A 28 -9.90 7.79 2.52
C MET A 28 -9.65 7.76 1.01
N ASN A 29 -9.55 8.96 0.41
CA ASN A 29 -9.07 9.13 -0.95
C ASN A 29 -7.57 9.46 -0.96
N LEU A 30 -6.76 8.46 -1.27
CA LEU A 30 -5.30 8.55 -1.40
C LEU A 30 -4.86 8.37 -2.86
N HIS A 31 -5.74 8.68 -3.81
CA HIS A 31 -5.44 8.61 -5.23
C HIS A 31 -4.20 9.46 -5.57
N ARG A 32 -3.15 8.83 -6.12
CA ARG A 32 -1.87 9.49 -6.46
C ARG A 32 -1.12 10.08 -5.25
N ALA A 33 -1.39 9.58 -4.06
CA ALA A 33 -0.63 9.93 -2.87
C ALA A 33 0.75 9.25 -2.87
N THR A 34 1.70 9.87 -2.19
CA THR A 34 3.04 9.32 -1.93
C THR A 34 3.16 8.90 -0.47
N LEU A 35 3.30 7.60 -0.25
CA LEU A 35 3.54 6.96 1.05
C LEU A 35 4.96 6.37 1.15
N ASN A 36 5.86 6.74 0.24
CA ASN A 36 7.21 6.18 0.15
C ASN A 36 8.01 6.37 1.45
N GLY A 37 8.73 5.32 1.87
CA GLY A 37 9.64 5.37 3.01
C GLY A 37 8.97 5.35 4.39
N TYR A 38 7.65 5.36 4.48
CA TYR A 38 6.96 5.32 5.77
C TYR A 38 6.94 3.92 6.38
N CYS A 39 6.81 3.86 7.70
CA CYS A 39 6.38 2.64 8.39
C CYS A 39 4.85 2.65 8.50
N LEU A 40 4.22 1.73 7.80
CA LEU A 40 2.77 1.49 7.71
C LEU A 40 2.39 0.13 8.34
N ASP A 41 3.24 -0.39 9.22
CA ASP A 41 2.98 -1.67 9.89
C ASP A 41 1.64 -1.63 10.63
N GLY A 42 0.76 -2.58 10.35
CA GLY A 42 -0.58 -2.67 10.94
C GLY A 42 -1.56 -1.57 10.50
N ALA A 43 -1.20 -0.70 9.55
CA ALA A 43 -2.09 0.35 9.08
C ALA A 43 -3.33 -0.23 8.39
N LYS A 44 -4.45 0.49 8.47
CA LYS A 44 -5.72 0.09 7.87
C LYS A 44 -6.01 0.92 6.64
N PHE A 45 -6.22 0.25 5.51
CA PHE A 45 -6.56 0.79 4.20
C PHE A 45 -7.89 0.22 3.70
N GLU A 46 -8.79 -0.13 4.61
CA GLU A 46 -10.07 -0.75 4.26
C GLU A 46 -10.91 0.20 3.41
N LYS A 47 -11.34 -0.24 2.22
CA LYS A 47 -12.12 0.57 1.27
C LYS A 47 -11.43 1.89 0.84
N THR A 48 -10.11 1.99 1.00
CA THR A 48 -9.35 3.20 0.62
C THR A 48 -9.15 3.28 -0.89
N HIS A 49 -9.24 4.47 -1.47
CA HIS A 49 -8.90 4.70 -2.87
C HIS A 49 -7.39 4.91 -3.01
N LEU A 50 -6.67 3.87 -3.46
CA LEU A 50 -5.21 3.84 -3.62
C LEU A 50 -4.78 3.80 -5.10
N ARG A 51 -5.65 4.17 -6.04
CA ARG A 51 -5.32 4.12 -7.46
C ARG A 51 -4.10 5.01 -7.74
N ASN A 52 -3.11 4.50 -8.47
CA ASN A 52 -1.85 5.20 -8.77
C ASN A 52 -1.09 5.66 -7.50
N VAL A 53 -1.29 5.05 -6.33
CA VAL A 53 -0.51 5.37 -5.12
C VAL A 53 0.94 4.93 -5.30
N MET A 54 1.88 5.61 -4.64
CA MET A 54 3.26 5.15 -4.49
C MET A 54 3.50 4.72 -3.06
N ILE A 55 3.81 3.43 -2.86
CA ILE A 55 4.18 2.81 -1.58
C ILE A 55 5.50 2.07 -1.80
N GLN A 56 6.57 2.83 -2.01
CA GLN A 56 7.91 2.30 -2.28
C GLN A 56 8.79 2.35 -1.05
N HIS A 57 9.70 1.38 -0.89
CA HIS A 57 10.64 1.35 0.23
C HIS A 57 9.96 1.46 1.60
N THR A 58 8.79 0.82 1.74
CA THR A 58 7.89 0.98 2.88
C THR A 58 7.76 -0.35 3.63
N SER A 59 7.63 -0.31 4.96
CA SER A 59 7.17 -1.47 5.73
C SER A 59 5.65 -1.40 5.84
N THR A 60 4.94 -2.42 5.33
CA THR A 60 3.47 -2.52 5.40
C THR A 60 3.03 -3.77 6.16
N ARG A 61 3.88 -4.30 7.04
CA ARG A 61 3.66 -5.62 7.64
C ARG A 61 2.35 -5.66 8.41
N ASN A 62 1.60 -6.74 8.24
CA ASN A 62 0.29 -6.93 8.87
C ASN A 62 -0.72 -5.80 8.58
N ALA A 63 -0.53 -4.99 7.53
CA ALA A 63 -1.51 -3.98 7.13
C ALA A 63 -2.74 -4.62 6.48
N VAL A 64 -3.87 -3.91 6.54
CA VAL A 64 -5.16 -4.39 6.02
C VAL A 64 -5.57 -3.55 4.82
N PHE A 65 -5.71 -4.16 3.65
CA PHE A 65 -6.11 -3.53 2.38
C PHE A 65 -7.46 -4.06 1.88
N HIS A 66 -8.32 -4.55 2.77
CA HIS A 66 -9.61 -5.13 2.38
C HIS A 66 -10.43 -4.17 1.53
N ASN A 67 -10.89 -4.62 0.35
CA ASN A 67 -11.67 -3.81 -0.58
C ASN A 67 -10.97 -2.50 -1.04
N ALA A 68 -9.65 -2.38 -0.88
CA ALA A 68 -8.91 -1.22 -1.35
C ALA A 68 -8.78 -1.21 -2.88
N ALA A 69 -8.74 -0.02 -3.48
CA ALA A 69 -8.56 0.14 -4.92
C ALA A 69 -7.08 0.42 -5.24
N LEU A 70 -6.30 -0.62 -5.54
CA LEU A 70 -4.83 -0.58 -5.76
C LEU A 70 -4.44 -0.53 -7.25
N MET A 71 -5.37 -0.26 -8.16
CA MET A 71 -5.08 -0.23 -9.60
C MET A 71 -3.93 0.72 -9.91
N ASN A 72 -2.95 0.24 -10.70
CA ASN A 72 -1.72 0.96 -11.05
C ASN A 72 -0.88 1.46 -9.86
N ALA A 73 -1.03 0.87 -8.67
CA ALA A 73 -0.16 1.21 -7.54
C ALA A 73 1.30 0.83 -7.84
N ILE A 74 2.24 1.61 -7.33
CA ILE A 74 3.68 1.35 -7.39
C ILE A 74 4.13 0.91 -6.00
N LEU A 75 4.44 -0.38 -5.86
CA LEU A 75 4.63 -1.03 -4.55
C LEU A 75 6.06 -1.57 -4.36
N ASN A 76 7.03 -0.99 -5.09
CA ASN A 76 8.38 -1.52 -5.22
C ASN A 76 9.19 -1.44 -3.91
N ASN A 77 9.96 -2.49 -3.62
CA ASN A 77 10.85 -2.58 -2.45
C ASN A 77 10.13 -2.42 -1.11
N SER A 78 8.87 -2.84 -1.02
CA SER A 78 8.06 -2.74 0.19
C SER A 78 7.77 -4.12 0.78
N ASP A 79 7.72 -4.19 2.10
CA ASP A 79 7.48 -5.42 2.86
C ASP A 79 5.99 -5.57 3.19
N PHE A 80 5.32 -6.51 2.52
CA PHE A 80 3.91 -6.85 2.74
C PHE A 80 3.73 -8.08 3.65
N THR A 81 4.77 -8.57 4.32
CA THR A 81 4.69 -9.77 5.17
C THR A 81 3.52 -9.69 6.14
N GLY A 82 2.63 -10.70 6.07
CA GLY A 82 1.45 -10.80 6.94
C GLY A 82 0.29 -9.87 6.59
N SER A 83 0.44 -9.00 5.59
CA SER A 83 -0.65 -8.12 5.14
C SER A 83 -1.80 -8.91 4.54
N ASP A 84 -2.98 -8.29 4.56
CA ASP A 84 -4.19 -8.85 3.97
C ASP A 84 -4.79 -7.92 2.93
N CYS A 85 -4.87 -8.41 1.69
CA CYS A 85 -5.32 -7.71 0.51
C CYS A 85 -6.57 -8.37 -0.09
N SER A 86 -7.28 -9.16 0.71
CA SER A 86 -8.52 -9.83 0.33
C SER A 86 -9.53 -8.84 -0.25
N ASN A 87 -10.15 -9.20 -1.38
CA ASN A 87 -11.12 -8.38 -2.12
C ASN A 87 -10.60 -7.01 -2.61
N SER A 88 -9.30 -6.74 -2.52
CA SER A 88 -8.74 -5.52 -3.12
C SER A 88 -8.71 -5.63 -4.65
N ARG A 89 -8.82 -4.50 -5.34
CA ARG A 89 -8.74 -4.45 -6.80
C ARG A 89 -7.36 -3.99 -7.22
N SER A 90 -6.56 -4.89 -7.79
CA SER A 90 -5.23 -4.59 -8.33
C SER A 90 -5.18 -4.98 -9.82
N ILE A 91 -5.46 -4.01 -10.70
CA ILE A 91 -5.25 -4.19 -12.13
C ILE A 91 -4.17 -3.18 -12.56
N GLY A 92 -3.17 -3.64 -13.32
CA GLY A 92 -2.11 -2.81 -13.89
C GLY A 92 -1.09 -2.27 -12.89
N GLU A 93 -1.12 -2.77 -11.67
CA GLU A 93 -0.15 -2.48 -10.62
C GLU A 93 1.25 -2.99 -10.97
N ASN A 94 2.26 -2.23 -10.56
CA ASN A 94 3.65 -2.57 -10.80
C ASN A 94 4.27 -3.08 -9.51
N PHE A 95 4.60 -4.37 -9.50
CA PHE A 95 5.28 -5.04 -8.41
C PHE A 95 6.72 -5.33 -8.75
N LYS A 96 7.62 -4.69 -8.01
CA LYS A 96 8.95 -5.20 -7.72
C LYS A 96 9.05 -5.37 -6.20
N ALA A 97 8.40 -6.41 -5.68
CA ALA A 97 8.50 -6.73 -4.26
C ALA A 97 9.84 -7.40 -3.98
N ILE A 98 10.32 -7.25 -2.76
CA ILE A 98 11.45 -8.02 -2.22
C ILE A 98 10.87 -9.03 -1.23
N ASP A 99 11.37 -10.25 -1.22
CA ASP A 99 10.99 -11.21 -0.17
C ASP A 99 11.61 -10.81 1.18
N ASN A 100 11.29 -11.55 2.23
CA ASN A 100 11.82 -11.38 3.58
C ASN A 100 13.35 -11.61 3.70
N HIS A 101 14.03 -11.96 2.60
CA HIS A 101 15.49 -12.06 2.51
C HIS A 101 16.09 -10.95 1.63
N GLY A 102 15.30 -9.96 1.22
CA GLY A 102 15.74 -8.86 0.36
C GLY A 102 15.96 -9.27 -1.10
N LYS A 103 15.48 -10.44 -1.51
CA LYS A 103 15.59 -10.90 -2.90
C LYS A 103 14.47 -10.29 -3.72
N ASP A 104 14.84 -9.63 -4.81
CA ASP A 104 13.90 -9.17 -5.83
C ASP A 104 13.02 -10.33 -6.30
N ILE A 105 11.72 -10.25 -5.98
CA ILE A 105 10.69 -11.07 -6.60
C ILE A 105 10.40 -10.41 -7.96
N ILE A 106 11.37 -10.47 -8.87
CA ILE A 106 11.11 -10.18 -10.27
C ILE A 106 10.08 -11.20 -10.75
N ASN A 107 8.87 -10.73 -11.09
CA ASN A 107 7.98 -11.22 -12.16
C ASN A 107 6.50 -11.05 -11.80
N GLY A 108 5.88 -9.98 -12.30
CA GLY A 108 4.61 -9.99 -13.03
C GLY A 108 3.41 -10.83 -12.52
N LYS A 109 3.24 -11.07 -11.22
CA LYS A 109 2.21 -11.99 -10.71
C LYS A 109 1.34 -11.45 -9.56
N GLY A 110 1.02 -10.15 -9.57
CA GLY A 110 -0.06 -9.57 -8.76
C GLY A 110 0.11 -9.67 -7.24
N LEU A 111 -0.92 -9.26 -6.49
CA LEU A 111 -0.94 -9.23 -5.01
C LEU A 111 -0.79 -10.60 -4.34
N SER A 112 -1.08 -11.69 -5.06
CA SER A 112 -1.15 -13.05 -4.51
C SER A 112 0.15 -13.56 -3.91
N ASN A 113 1.29 -13.03 -4.34
CA ASN A 113 2.62 -13.50 -3.91
C ASN A 113 3.20 -12.68 -2.75
N VAL A 114 2.58 -11.57 -2.38
CA VAL A 114 3.14 -10.61 -1.41
C VAL A 114 2.22 -10.40 -0.21
N CYS A 115 0.94 -10.72 -0.35
CA CYS A 115 -0.10 -10.42 0.62
C CYS A 115 -1.15 -11.53 0.60
N LYS A 116 -1.85 -11.76 1.71
CA LYS A 116 -2.98 -12.69 1.72
C LYS A 116 -4.06 -12.18 0.76
N ILE A 117 -4.57 -13.03 -0.10
CA ILE A 117 -5.73 -12.77 -0.93
C ILE A 117 -6.77 -13.86 -0.66
N HIS A 118 -8.04 -13.46 -0.50
CA HIS A 118 -9.17 -14.36 -0.67
C HIS A 118 -9.78 -14.07 -2.03
N ASP A 119 -9.62 -15.03 -2.94
CA ASP A 119 -10.39 -15.11 -4.17
C ASP A 119 -11.81 -15.55 -3.79
N ASN A 120 -12.74 -14.60 -3.71
CA ASN A 120 -14.15 -14.95 -3.80
C ASN A 120 -14.42 -15.29 -5.27
N VAL A 121 -14.29 -16.58 -5.59
CA VAL A 121 -14.69 -17.18 -6.88
C VAL A 121 -16.15 -16.86 -7.19
#